data_AF-A0A2U1S9W2-F1
#
_entry.id   AF-A0A2U1S9W2-F1
#
_cell.length_a   1.000
_cell.length_b   1.000
_cell.length_c   1.000
_cell.angle_alpha   90.00
_cell.angle_beta   90.00
_cell.angle_gamma   90.00
#
_symmetry.space_group_name_H-M   'P 1'
#
loop_
_entity.id
_entity.type
_entity.pdbx_description
1 polymer ?
#
loop_
_entity_poly.entity_id
_entity_poly.type
_entity_poly.pdbx_seq_one_letter_code
_entity_poly.pdbx_strand_id
1 'polypeptide(L)'
;MVKKINIEKAVEFIKSEYSDIYDTMIFMAFDNGRPEEEVELEVNSIDNGLKNHEQVFLNMGLMYHDPDASGYEGIVIYDSEYNEMELKVDFGEDFNGYYGKYSYMLGGYGVFINKDYTVDYGCYVSRPYGHGMGSYEYYNLKDAEDWDEVKIALTKVIDELDIWE
;
A
#
# COMPACT_ATOMS: atom_id res chain seq x y z
N MET A 1 -4.78 9.95 -17.12
CA MET A 1 -6.24 9.73 -17.06
C MET A 1 -6.53 9.29 -15.64
N VAL A 2 -7.51 9.88 -14.96
CA VAL A 2 -7.82 9.48 -13.58
C VAL A 2 -8.44 8.08 -13.64
N LYS A 3 -7.84 7.11 -12.92
CA LYS A 3 -8.35 5.73 -12.87
C LYS A 3 -9.50 5.62 -11.89
N LYS A 4 -10.45 4.75 -12.21
CA LYS A 4 -11.56 4.37 -11.33
C LYS A 4 -11.48 2.89 -11.00
N ILE A 5 -11.75 2.57 -9.75
CA ILE A 5 -11.74 1.20 -9.24
C ILE A 5 -13.14 0.61 -9.29
N ASN A 6 -13.22 -0.67 -9.66
CA ASN A 6 -14.38 -1.51 -9.44
C ASN A 6 -14.17 -2.25 -8.11
N ILE A 7 -14.93 -1.87 -7.07
CA ILE A 7 -14.77 -2.43 -5.72
C ILE A 7 -15.08 -3.94 -5.68
N GLU A 8 -16.06 -4.41 -6.45
CA GLU A 8 -16.39 -5.84 -6.50
C GLU A 8 -15.19 -6.65 -6.99
N LYS A 9 -14.61 -6.23 -8.12
CA LYS A 9 -13.39 -6.86 -8.65
C LYS A 9 -12.21 -6.77 -7.68
N ALA A 10 -12.03 -5.64 -7.02
CA ALA A 10 -10.94 -5.46 -6.05
C ALA A 10 -11.07 -6.42 -4.85
N VAL A 11 -12.27 -6.55 -4.30
CA VAL A 11 -12.56 -7.49 -3.20
C VAL A 11 -12.35 -8.94 -3.66
N GLU A 12 -12.85 -9.30 -4.84
CA GLU A 12 -12.65 -10.64 -5.42
C GLU A 12 -11.17 -10.96 -5.64
N PHE A 13 -10.42 -10.01 -6.20
CA PHE A 13 -8.98 -10.14 -6.42
C PHE A 13 -8.23 -10.39 -5.10
N ILE A 14 -8.45 -9.55 -4.08
CA ILE A 14 -7.73 -9.70 -2.79
C ILE A 14 -8.07 -11.06 -2.15
N LYS A 15 -9.35 -11.45 -2.14
CA LYS A 15 -9.77 -12.75 -1.58
C LYS A 15 -9.24 -13.95 -2.37
N SER A 16 -9.00 -13.81 -3.67
CA SER A 16 -8.44 -14.86 -4.53
C SER A 16 -6.93 -14.97 -4.37
N GLU A 17 -6.20 -13.90 -4.63
CA GLU A 17 -4.72 -13.92 -4.73
C GLU A 17 -4.04 -13.93 -3.36
N TYR A 18 -4.72 -13.39 -2.34
CA TYR A 18 -4.22 -13.32 -0.97
C TYR A 18 -5.08 -14.15 -0.01
N SER A 19 -5.71 -15.23 -0.48
CA SER A 19 -6.63 -16.08 0.30
C SER A 19 -6.09 -16.51 1.67
N ASP A 20 -4.78 -16.70 1.78
CA ASP A 20 -4.12 -17.21 2.98
C ASP A 20 -3.73 -16.09 3.97
N ILE A 21 -3.73 -14.83 3.53
CA ILE A 21 -3.19 -13.71 4.29
C ILE A 21 -4.08 -12.46 4.31
N TYR A 22 -5.20 -12.42 3.58
CA TYR A 22 -6.02 -11.21 3.48
C TYR A 22 -6.56 -10.74 4.84
N ASP A 23 -6.77 -11.66 5.80
CA ASP A 23 -7.14 -11.34 7.18
C ASP A 23 -6.05 -10.57 7.95
N THR A 24 -4.83 -10.54 7.43
CA THR A 24 -3.69 -9.78 7.96
C THR A 24 -3.38 -8.52 7.14
N MET A 25 -4.07 -8.34 6.00
CA MET A 25 -3.98 -7.13 5.20
C MET A 25 -4.80 -6.01 5.86
N ILE A 26 -4.42 -4.76 5.57
CA ILE A 26 -4.98 -3.59 6.23
C ILE A 26 -5.87 -2.83 5.25
N PHE A 27 -7.09 -2.55 5.69
CA PHE A 27 -8.02 -1.68 5.00
C PHE A 27 -8.47 -0.61 5.99
N MET A 28 -8.33 0.65 5.61
CA MET A 28 -8.37 1.76 6.58
C MET A 28 -9.06 2.97 5.97
N ALA A 29 -10.01 3.54 6.68
CA ALA A 29 -10.65 4.79 6.33
C ALA A 29 -9.81 5.99 6.80
N PHE A 30 -9.89 7.09 6.05
CA PHE A 30 -9.09 8.29 6.29
C PHE A 30 -9.93 9.56 6.23
N ASP A 31 -9.64 10.49 7.15
CA ASP A 31 -10.08 11.88 7.11
C ASP A 31 -8.88 12.82 7.30
N ASN A 32 -8.81 13.88 6.49
CA ASN A 32 -7.71 14.86 6.51
C ASN A 32 -6.32 14.20 6.46
N GLY A 33 -6.20 13.10 5.70
CA GLY A 33 -4.95 12.33 5.56
C GLY A 33 -4.53 11.54 6.79
N ARG A 34 -5.43 11.29 7.75
CA ARG A 34 -5.15 10.50 8.96
C ARG A 34 -6.00 9.23 8.99
N PRO A 35 -5.45 8.09 9.47
CA PRO A 35 -6.23 6.87 9.63
C PRO A 35 -7.24 7.04 10.76
N GLU A 36 -8.50 6.68 10.51
CA GLU A 36 -9.61 6.84 11.45
C GLU A 36 -10.15 5.51 11.95
N GLU A 37 -10.56 4.62 11.04
CA GLU A 37 -11.12 3.31 11.38
C GLU A 37 -10.77 2.20 10.38
N GLU A 38 -10.66 0.97 10.86
CA GLU A 38 -10.51 -0.21 10.01
C GLU A 38 -11.79 -0.49 9.23
N VAL A 39 -11.61 -0.90 7.98
CA VAL A 39 -12.69 -1.27 7.06
C VAL A 39 -12.62 -2.77 6.82
N GLU A 40 -13.78 -3.43 6.72
CA GLU A 40 -13.80 -4.87 6.38
C GLU A 40 -13.63 -5.05 4.87
N LEU A 41 -13.03 -6.17 4.44
CA LEU A 41 -12.90 -6.54 3.03
C LEU A 41 -14.23 -7.04 2.45
N GLU A 42 -15.22 -6.15 2.40
CA GLU A 42 -16.56 -6.37 1.88
C GLU A 42 -17.02 -5.12 1.15
N VAL A 43 -17.68 -5.28 0.00
CA VAL A 43 -18.14 -4.17 -0.86
C VAL A 43 -18.96 -3.14 -0.05
N ASN A 44 -19.93 -3.62 0.73
CA ASN A 44 -20.78 -2.77 1.55
C ASN A 44 -20.00 -2.03 2.65
N SER A 45 -18.94 -2.64 3.20
CA SER A 45 -18.12 -2.02 4.25
C SER A 45 -17.28 -0.89 3.66
N ILE A 46 -16.65 -1.14 2.50
CA ILE A 46 -15.85 -0.15 1.76
C ILE A 46 -16.74 1.03 1.31
N ASP A 47 -17.92 0.74 0.74
CA ASP A 47 -18.88 1.78 0.35
C ASP A 47 -19.37 2.61 1.55
N ASN A 48 -19.55 1.99 2.71
CA ASN A 48 -19.92 2.71 3.92
C ASN A 48 -18.77 3.57 4.45
N GLY A 49 -17.53 3.06 4.39
CA GLY A 49 -16.32 3.83 4.67
C GLY A 49 -16.26 5.10 3.79
N LEU A 50 -16.47 4.97 2.48
CA LEU A 50 -16.47 6.10 1.54
C LEU A 50 -17.64 7.07 1.73
N LYS A 51 -18.77 6.63 2.30
CA LYS A 51 -19.88 7.55 2.64
C LYS A 51 -19.51 8.43 3.85
N ASN A 52 -18.84 7.84 4.84
CA ASN A 52 -18.58 8.48 6.13
C ASN A 52 -17.24 9.22 6.18
N HIS A 53 -16.24 8.75 5.43
CA HIS A 53 -14.87 9.26 5.44
C HIS A 53 -14.44 9.79 4.07
N GLU A 54 -13.37 10.58 4.02
CA GLU A 54 -12.85 11.18 2.79
C GLU A 54 -12.28 10.14 1.82
N GLN A 55 -11.55 9.16 2.33
CA GLN A 55 -10.91 8.10 1.54
C GLN A 55 -10.92 6.76 2.27
N VAL A 56 -10.74 5.67 1.52
CA VAL A 56 -10.43 4.33 2.05
C VAL A 56 -9.19 3.81 1.37
N PHE A 57 -8.18 3.40 2.14
CA PHE A 57 -7.04 2.66 1.65
C PHE A 57 -7.39 1.17 1.56
N LEU A 58 -7.17 0.57 0.39
CA LEU A 58 -7.20 -0.88 0.22
C LEU A 58 -5.79 -1.38 -0.05
N ASN A 59 -5.27 -2.23 0.85
CA ASN A 59 -4.05 -2.99 0.60
C ASN A 59 -4.29 -3.99 -0.55
N MET A 60 -3.40 -3.99 -1.54
CA MET A 60 -3.43 -4.82 -2.75
C MET A 60 -2.21 -5.72 -2.89
N GLY A 61 -1.26 -5.68 -1.94
CA GLY A 61 -0.06 -6.51 -1.99
C GLY A 61 1.01 -6.07 -1.00
N LEU A 62 2.13 -6.77 -1.02
CA LEU A 62 3.14 -6.67 0.02
C LEU A 62 4.40 -5.98 -0.46
N MET A 63 5.00 -5.20 0.44
CA MET A 63 6.36 -4.70 0.27
C MET A 63 7.18 -4.92 1.53
N TYR A 64 8.47 -5.12 1.35
CA TYR A 64 9.37 -5.54 2.42
C TYR A 64 10.71 -4.83 2.30
N HIS A 65 11.34 -4.54 3.42
CA HIS A 65 12.74 -4.16 3.50
C HIS A 65 13.36 -4.85 4.72
N ASP A 66 14.54 -5.45 4.56
CA ASP A 66 15.28 -6.03 5.68
C ASP A 66 16.54 -5.21 5.96
N PRO A 67 16.56 -4.36 6.99
CA PRO A 67 17.75 -3.58 7.33
C PRO A 67 18.87 -4.44 7.93
N ASP A 68 18.55 -5.64 8.44
CA ASP A 68 19.50 -6.53 9.12
C ASP A 68 19.99 -7.66 8.21
N ALA A 69 19.33 -7.91 7.08
CA ALA A 69 19.82 -8.84 6.06
C ALA A 69 21.12 -8.29 5.45
N SER A 70 22.24 -8.85 5.91
CA SER A 70 23.58 -8.54 5.42
C SER A 70 23.66 -8.58 3.89
N GLY A 71 23.56 -7.41 3.24
CA GLY A 71 23.86 -7.22 1.82
C GLY A 71 22.74 -6.68 0.91
N TYR A 72 21.51 -6.49 1.38
CA TYR A 72 20.42 -5.93 0.55
C TYR A 72 19.97 -4.54 1.02
N GLU A 73 20.45 -3.51 0.33
CA GLU A 73 20.05 -2.11 0.52
C GLU A 73 18.93 -1.75 -0.47
N GLY A 74 17.76 -2.32 -0.29
CA GLY A 74 16.65 -2.10 -1.20
C GLY A 74 15.29 -2.45 -0.63
N ILE A 75 14.26 -2.28 -1.46
CA ILE A 75 12.87 -2.64 -1.18
C ILE A 75 12.54 -3.84 -2.06
N VAL A 76 11.84 -4.83 -1.51
CA VAL A 76 11.25 -5.93 -2.27
C VAL A 76 9.75 -5.66 -2.39
N ILE A 77 9.23 -5.68 -3.60
CA ILE A 77 7.79 -5.59 -3.89
C ILE A 77 7.36 -6.95 -4.43
N TYR A 78 6.28 -7.50 -3.87
CA TYR A 78 5.70 -8.76 -4.31
C TYR A 78 4.49 -8.46 -5.18
N ASP A 79 4.45 -8.94 -6.42
CA ASP A 79 3.20 -8.90 -7.20
C ASP A 79 2.18 -9.93 -6.68
N SER A 80 1.02 -10.03 -7.35
CA SER A 80 -0.04 -10.96 -6.96
C SER A 80 0.34 -12.44 -7.10
N GLU A 81 1.31 -12.76 -7.97
CA GLU A 81 1.84 -14.10 -8.15
C GLU A 81 3.02 -14.39 -7.20
N TYR A 82 3.30 -13.49 -6.26
CA TYR A 82 4.45 -13.51 -5.35
C TYR A 82 5.80 -13.47 -6.08
N ASN A 83 5.87 -12.94 -7.30
CA ASN A 83 7.14 -12.64 -7.93
C ASN A 83 7.78 -11.43 -7.24
N GLU A 84 9.08 -11.53 -6.99
CA GLU A 84 9.86 -10.48 -6.33
C GLU A 84 10.38 -9.46 -7.34
N MET A 85 10.08 -8.20 -7.09
CA MET A 85 10.73 -7.05 -7.71
C MET A 85 11.66 -6.39 -6.69
N GLU A 86 12.96 -6.50 -6.92
CA GLU A 86 13.98 -5.83 -6.13
C GLU A 86 14.24 -4.41 -6.64
N LEU A 87 14.02 -3.41 -5.78
CA LEU A 87 14.39 -2.02 -6.01
C LEU A 87 15.59 -1.64 -5.16
N LYS A 88 16.70 -1.29 -5.81
CA LYS A 88 17.87 -0.75 -5.14
C LYS A 88 17.69 0.74 -4.97
N VAL A 89 17.49 1.18 -3.73
CA VAL A 89 17.27 2.59 -3.41
C VAL A 89 18.26 3.03 -2.34
N ASP A 90 18.74 4.26 -2.45
CA ASP A 90 19.61 4.85 -1.44
C ASP A 90 18.76 5.44 -0.30
N PHE A 91 18.76 4.74 0.84
CA PHE A 91 18.08 5.21 2.05
C PHE A 91 18.83 6.34 2.76
N GLY A 92 20.08 6.62 2.39
CA GLY A 92 20.97 7.54 3.08
C GLY A 92 21.45 7.03 4.44
N GLU A 93 22.41 7.76 5.02
CA GLU A 93 22.93 7.49 6.37
C GLU A 93 21.82 7.62 7.41
N ASP A 94 21.71 6.62 8.30
CA ASP A 94 20.69 6.53 9.34
C ASP A 94 19.25 6.71 8.81
N PHE A 95 18.98 6.30 7.58
CA PHE A 95 17.67 6.43 6.91
C PHE A 95 17.18 7.89 6.76
N ASN A 96 18.10 8.86 6.72
CA ASN A 96 17.76 10.28 6.52
C ASN A 96 17.72 10.70 5.04
N GLY A 97 18.01 9.77 4.12
CA GLY A 97 17.87 10.00 2.68
C GLY A 97 16.41 10.08 2.24
N TYR A 98 16.20 10.45 0.98
CA TYR A 98 14.85 10.62 0.42
C TYR A 98 13.97 9.37 0.57
N TYR A 99 14.56 8.17 0.38
CA TYR A 99 13.83 6.90 0.50
C TYR A 99 13.71 6.38 1.93
N GLY A 100 14.29 7.05 2.94
CA GLY A 100 14.21 6.65 4.34
C GLY A 100 12.78 6.53 4.88
N LYS A 101 11.83 7.27 4.29
CA LYS A 101 10.38 7.12 4.55
C LYS A 101 9.84 5.70 4.27
N TYR A 102 10.52 4.92 3.43
CA TYR A 102 10.12 3.55 3.07
C TYR A 102 10.96 2.47 3.76
N SER A 103 11.96 2.82 4.56
CA SER A 103 12.99 1.89 5.05
C SER A 103 12.53 1.00 6.21
N TYR A 104 11.23 0.78 6.39
CA TYR A 104 10.72 -0.03 7.49
C TYR A 104 10.41 -1.45 7.07
N MET A 105 10.40 -2.34 8.07
CA MET A 105 10.54 -3.77 7.85
C MET A 105 9.40 -4.38 7.05
N LEU A 106 8.16 -4.04 7.38
CA LEU A 106 6.97 -4.62 6.75
C LEU A 106 6.07 -3.51 6.21
N GLY A 107 5.59 -3.66 4.99
CA GLY A 107 4.65 -2.73 4.38
C GLY A 107 3.69 -3.41 3.42
N GLY A 108 2.73 -2.63 2.95
CA GLY A 108 1.83 -3.04 1.88
C GLY A 108 1.61 -1.88 0.92
N TYR A 109 1.29 -2.21 -0.32
CA TYR A 109 0.95 -1.21 -1.34
C TYR A 109 -0.50 -1.36 -1.76
N GLY A 110 -1.08 -0.32 -2.33
CA GLY A 110 -2.47 -0.36 -2.74
C GLY A 110 -2.98 0.99 -3.21
N VAL A 111 -4.27 1.21 -3.00
CA VAL A 111 -4.96 2.39 -3.51
C VAL A 111 -5.71 3.12 -2.41
N PHE A 112 -5.66 4.45 -2.43
CA PHE A 112 -6.59 5.31 -1.72
C PHE A 112 -7.77 5.59 -2.64
N ILE A 113 -8.95 5.09 -2.26
CA ILE A 113 -10.19 5.27 -3.00
C ILE A 113 -10.87 6.55 -2.51
N ASN A 114 -11.20 7.43 -3.44
CA ASN A 114 -11.98 8.64 -3.21
C ASN A 114 -13.49 8.36 -3.29
N LYS A 115 -14.31 9.28 -2.79
CA LYS A 115 -15.79 9.18 -2.82
C LYS A 115 -16.41 8.98 -4.19
N ASP A 116 -15.72 9.38 -5.26
CA ASP A 116 -16.16 9.22 -6.65
C ASP A 116 -15.57 7.99 -7.35
N TYR A 117 -14.99 7.09 -6.55
CA TYR A 117 -14.28 5.86 -6.94
C TYR A 117 -13.01 6.09 -7.73
N THR A 118 -12.53 7.33 -7.82
CA THR A 118 -11.19 7.60 -8.34
C THR A 118 -10.13 7.15 -7.33
N VAL A 119 -8.94 6.81 -7.82
CA VAL A 119 -7.86 6.31 -6.95
C VAL A 119 -6.61 7.16 -7.01
N ASP A 120 -5.96 7.28 -5.85
CA ASP A 120 -4.53 7.60 -5.77
C ASP A 120 -3.77 6.32 -5.39
N TYR A 121 -2.57 6.12 -5.94
CA TYR A 121 -1.71 5.00 -5.55
C TYR A 121 -1.04 5.28 -4.21
N GLY A 122 -0.80 4.24 -3.43
CA GLY A 122 -0.32 4.39 -2.08
C GLY A 122 0.49 3.20 -1.57
N CYS A 123 1.15 3.42 -0.45
CA CYS A 123 1.67 2.35 0.37
C CYS A 123 1.59 2.72 1.84
N TYR A 124 1.79 1.71 2.69
CA TYR A 124 2.06 1.89 4.10
C TYR A 124 3.27 1.08 4.50
N VAL A 125 3.90 1.51 5.59
CA VAL A 125 5.04 0.88 6.20
C VAL A 125 4.83 0.80 7.70
N SER A 126 5.37 -0.23 8.34
CA SER A 126 5.27 -0.44 9.78
C SER A 126 6.63 -0.26 10.43
N ARG A 127 6.73 0.71 11.34
CA ARG A 127 7.88 0.85 12.23
C ARG A 127 7.83 -0.26 13.29
N PRO A 128 8.87 -1.09 13.47
CA PRO A 128 8.95 -1.95 14.63
C PRO A 128 9.10 -1.08 15.91
N TYR A 129 8.10 -1.10 16.80
CA TYR A 129 8.19 -0.54 18.15
C TYR A 129 8.31 -1.68 19.16
N GLY A 130 9.53 -2.17 19.41
CA GLY A 130 9.76 -3.28 20.35
C GLY A 130 9.13 -4.60 19.90
N HIS A 131 8.54 -5.36 20.84
CA HIS A 131 7.95 -6.71 20.60
C HIS A 131 6.49 -6.70 20.08
N GLY A 132 5.99 -5.60 19.51
CA GLY A 132 4.60 -5.48 19.04
C GLY A 132 4.48 -4.94 17.61
N MET A 133 3.30 -5.12 16.99
CA MET A 133 2.91 -4.44 15.75
C MET A 133 2.96 -2.93 16.01
N GLY A 134 3.93 -2.23 15.42
CA GLY A 134 4.08 -0.80 15.64
C GLY A 134 3.11 0.03 14.79
N SER A 135 3.27 1.36 14.85
CA SER A 135 2.44 2.30 14.09
C SER A 135 2.64 2.14 12.57
N TYR A 136 1.54 2.21 11.82
CA TYR A 136 1.57 2.30 10.36
C TYR A 136 1.70 3.75 9.91
N GLU A 137 2.64 4.00 9.00
CA GLU A 137 2.76 5.26 8.28
C GLU A 137 2.27 5.04 6.84
N TYR A 138 1.36 5.90 6.38
CA TYR A 138 0.74 5.81 5.07
C TYR A 138 1.25 6.92 4.16
N TYR A 139 1.52 6.58 2.90
CA TYR A 139 2.08 7.48 1.90
C TYR A 139 1.20 7.47 0.65
N ASN A 140 0.58 8.61 0.36
CA ASN A 140 -0.10 8.84 -0.92
C ASN A 140 0.96 9.25 -1.96
N LEU A 141 1.10 8.45 -3.01
CA LEU A 141 2.17 8.60 -4.00
C LEU A 141 1.93 9.75 -4.97
N LYS A 142 0.76 10.40 -4.93
CA LYS A 142 0.54 11.67 -5.66
C LYS A 142 1.47 12.78 -5.18
N ASP A 143 1.87 12.71 -3.91
CA ASP A 143 2.75 13.70 -3.26
C ASP A 143 4.23 13.35 -3.45
N ALA A 144 4.53 12.17 -4.00
CA ALA A 144 5.90 11.75 -4.32
C ALA A 144 6.36 12.32 -5.67
N GLU A 145 7.67 12.57 -5.76
CA GLU A 145 8.31 13.06 -6.97
C GLU A 145 8.12 12.10 -8.14
N ASP A 146 8.07 12.61 -9.37
CA ASP A 146 7.84 11.78 -10.56
C ASP A 146 9.01 10.83 -10.88
N TRP A 147 10.19 11.10 -10.35
CA TRP A 147 11.38 10.24 -10.47
C TRP A 147 11.47 9.20 -9.34
N ASP A 148 10.56 9.20 -8.37
CA ASP A 148 10.54 8.26 -7.26
C ASP A 148 10.37 6.82 -7.78
N GLU A 149 11.39 5.99 -7.60
CA GLU A 149 11.43 4.62 -8.15
C GLU A 149 10.38 3.71 -7.49
N VAL A 150 10.04 3.97 -6.22
CA VAL A 150 8.99 3.23 -5.51
C VAL A 150 7.63 3.61 -6.09
N LYS A 151 7.37 4.91 -6.33
CA LYS A 151 6.16 5.37 -7.02
C LYS A 151 6.00 4.70 -8.38
N ILE A 152 7.06 4.68 -9.19
CA ILE A 152 7.04 4.10 -10.53
C ILE A 152 6.73 2.60 -10.47
N ALA A 153 7.43 1.85 -9.60
CA ALA A 153 7.26 0.42 -9.47
C ALA A 153 5.86 0.02 -8.96
N LEU A 154 5.40 0.66 -7.88
CA LEU A 154 4.08 0.37 -7.30
C LEU A 154 2.95 0.73 -8.27
N THR A 155 3.05 1.87 -8.97
CA THR A 155 2.06 2.25 -9.99
C THR A 155 1.99 1.18 -11.08
N LYS A 156 3.13 0.66 -11.53
CA LYS A 156 3.17 -0.39 -12.55
C LYS A 156 2.49 -1.69 -12.08
N VAL A 157 2.85 -2.18 -10.89
CA VAL A 157 2.29 -3.44 -10.36
C VAL A 157 0.78 -3.30 -10.12
N ILE A 158 0.34 -2.19 -9.53
CA ILE A 158 -1.08 -1.94 -9.29
C ILE A 158 -1.85 -1.79 -10.61
N ASP A 159 -1.25 -1.16 -11.63
CA ASP A 159 -1.89 -0.95 -12.92
C ASP A 159 -2.21 -2.24 -13.69
N GLU A 160 -1.44 -3.30 -13.46
CA GLU A 160 -1.60 -4.60 -14.11
C GLU A 160 -2.74 -5.42 -13.50
N LEU A 161 -3.30 -5.02 -12.36
CA LEU A 161 -4.40 -5.70 -11.70
C LEU A 161 -5.73 -5.55 -12.45
N ASP A 162 -6.53 -6.62 -12.53
CA ASP A 162 -7.90 -6.58 -13.09
C ASP A 162 -8.93 -6.07 -12.06
N ILE A 163 -8.74 -4.85 -11.59
CA ILE A 163 -9.60 -4.20 -10.57
C ILE A 163 -10.25 -2.90 -11.07
N TRP A 164 -10.03 -2.56 -12.34
CA TRP A 164 -10.43 -1.27 -12.92
C TRP A 164 -11.80 -1.33 -13.61
N GLU A 165 -12.44 -0.15 -13.74
CA GLU A 165 -13.63 0.08 -14.59
C GLU A 165 -13.30 0.12 -16.09
#